data_AF-C0G4S6-F1
#
_entry.id   AF-C0G4S6-F1
#
_cell.length_a   1.000
_cell.length_b   1.000
_cell.length_c   1.000
_cell.angle_alpha   90.00
_cell.angle_beta   90.00
_cell.angle_gamma   90.00
#
_symmetry.space_group_name_H-M   'P 1'
#
loop_
_entity.id
_entity.type
_entity.pdbx_description
1 polymer ?
#
loop_
_entity_poly.entity_id
_entity_poly.type
_entity_poly.pdbx_seq_one_letter_code
_entity_poly.pdbx_strand_id
1 'polypeptide(L)'
;MSVRYSERLAEVGIEPSVESVGDSYDNALAETISGLYKAEVIHRRGPWRNFEALECVTLEWVDWFNHRCLMEAIGKILPAEAERTILCHTGRASHGRIT
;
A
#
# COMPACT_ATOMS: atom_id res chain seq x y z
N MET A 1 -10.99 -17.40 -0.82
CA MET A 1 -9.78 -17.27 0.01
C MET A 1 -9.13 -18.64 0.15
N SER A 2 -7.82 -18.77 -0.06
CA SER A 2 -7.14 -20.07 0.03
C SER A 2 -6.88 -20.43 1.50
N VAL A 3 -7.20 -21.65 1.91
CA VAL A 3 -6.93 -22.14 3.28
C VAL A 3 -5.44 -21.99 3.64
N ARG A 4 -4.54 -22.24 2.67
CA ARG A 4 -3.09 -22.08 2.84
C ARG A 4 -2.65 -20.65 3.15
N TYR A 5 -3.40 -19.65 2.69
CA TYR A 5 -3.10 -18.25 2.94
C TYR A 5 -3.42 -17.87 4.40
N SER A 6 -4.59 -18.30 4.90
CA SER A 6 -4.99 -18.06 6.29
C SER A 6 -4.11 -18.80 7.28
N GLU A 7 -3.76 -20.06 6.98
CA GLU A 7 -2.88 -20.88 7.83
C GLU A 7 -1.49 -20.23 7.96
N ARG A 8 -0.90 -19.75 6.86
CA ARG A 8 0.41 -19.11 6.89
C ARG A 8 0.42 -17.79 7.66
N LEU A 9 -0.63 -16.97 7.53
CA LEU A 9 -0.75 -15.73 8.31
C LEU A 9 -0.84 -16.02 9.81
N ALA A 10 -1.63 -17.02 10.21
CA ALA A 10 -1.72 -17.45 11.59
C ALA A 10 -0.39 -18.00 12.14
N GLU A 11 0.37 -18.77 11.33
CA GLU A 11 1.70 -19.28 11.72
C GLU A 11 2.70 -18.18 12.06
N VAL A 12 2.64 -17.03 11.37
CA VAL A 12 3.54 -15.89 11.61
C VAL A 12 2.95 -14.86 12.56
N GLY A 13 1.81 -15.16 13.20
CA GLY A 13 1.14 -14.26 14.14
C GLY A 13 0.55 -12.99 13.50
N ILE A 14 0.33 -13.02 12.19
CA ILE A 14 -0.35 -11.93 11.47
C ILE A 14 -1.84 -12.24 11.48
N GLU A 15 -2.60 -11.46 12.24
CA GLU A 15 -4.05 -11.48 12.15
C GLU A 15 -4.47 -11.01 10.76
N PRO A 16 -5.15 -11.85 9.95
CA PRO A 16 -5.69 -11.39 8.68
C PRO A 16 -6.77 -10.36 8.97
N SER A 17 -6.56 -9.12 8.53
CA SER A 17 -7.62 -8.11 8.51
C SER A 17 -8.62 -8.49 7.42
N VAL A 18 -9.55 -9.39 7.77
CA VAL A 18 -10.75 -9.64 6.98
C VAL A 18 -11.75 -8.60 7.47
N GLU A 19 -11.95 -7.55 6.68
CA GLU A 19 -12.77 -6.39 7.04
C GLU A 19 -14.02 -6.80 7.81
N SER A 20 -14.28 -6.13 8.94
CA SER A 20 -15.63 -6.18 9.53
C SER A 20 -16.60 -5.60 8.48
N VAL A 21 -17.77 -6.21 8.30
CA VAL A 21 -18.79 -5.70 7.37
C VAL A 21 -19.09 -4.24 7.72
N GLY A 22 -18.60 -3.29 6.91
CA GLY A 22 -18.86 -1.85 7.09
C GLY A 22 -17.64 -0.92 7.08
N ASP A 23 -16.40 -1.42 7.08
CA ASP A 23 -15.20 -0.58 6.97
C ASP A 23 -14.50 -0.78 5.61
N SER A 24 -15.08 -0.18 4.56
CA SER A 24 -14.61 -0.33 3.17
C SER A 24 -13.52 0.67 2.78
N TYR A 25 -13.04 1.49 3.72
CA TYR A 25 -12.13 2.60 3.41
C TYR A 25 -10.78 2.11 2.91
N ASP A 26 -10.23 1.08 3.53
CA ASP A 26 -8.94 0.49 3.14
C ASP A 26 -9.02 -0.15 1.75
N ASN A 27 -10.09 -0.91 1.46
CA ASN A 27 -10.30 -1.46 0.12
C ASN A 27 -10.50 -0.36 -0.94
N ALA A 28 -11.31 0.67 -0.66
CA ALA A 28 -11.51 1.78 -1.60
C ALA A 28 -10.21 2.54 -1.89
N LEU A 29 -9.36 2.72 -0.89
CA LEU A 29 -8.03 3.32 -1.06
C LEU A 29 -7.12 2.42 -1.91
N ALA A 30 -7.05 1.13 -1.61
CA ALA A 30 -6.25 0.18 -2.37
C ALA A 30 -6.71 0.09 -3.85
N GLU A 31 -8.01 0.08 -4.09
CA GLU A 31 -8.60 0.10 -5.43
C GLU A 31 -8.25 1.39 -6.18
N THR A 32 -8.26 2.54 -5.50
CA THR A 32 -7.87 3.82 -6.10
C THR A 32 -6.41 3.80 -6.58
N ILE A 33 -5.49 3.30 -5.75
CA ILE A 33 -4.07 3.20 -6.12
C ILE A 33 -3.87 2.17 -7.25
N SER A 34 -4.55 1.03 -7.19
CA SER A 34 -4.51 0.03 -8.27
C SER A 34 -5.04 0.59 -9.60
N GLY A 35 -6.11 1.40 -9.55
CA GLY A 35 -6.68 2.10 -10.68
C GLY A 35 -5.70 3.12 -11.29
N LEU A 36 -5.05 3.92 -10.44
CA LEU A 36 -4.05 4.90 -10.87
C LEU A 36 -2.86 4.21 -11.57
N TYR A 37 -2.33 3.15 -10.97
CA TYR A 37 -1.25 2.36 -11.56
C TYR A 37 -1.64 1.83 -12.96
N LYS A 38 -2.84 1.24 -13.08
CA LYS A 38 -3.34 0.74 -14.37
C LYS A 38 -3.48 1.86 -15.40
N ALA A 39 -4.00 3.02 -15.01
CA ALA A 39 -4.14 4.16 -15.91
C ALA A 39 -2.78 4.67 -16.42
N GLU A 40 -1.80 4.85 -15.54
CA GLU A 40 -0.53 5.49 -15.87
C GLU A 40 0.51 4.55 -16.48
N VAL A 41 0.53 3.28 -16.07
CA VAL A 41 1.54 2.30 -16.49
C VAL A 41 0.98 1.37 -17.54
N ILE A 42 -0.17 0.74 -17.27
CA ILE A 42 -0.70 -0.30 -18.17
C ILE A 42 -1.32 0.33 -19.42
N HIS A 43 -2.23 1.29 -19.25
CA HIS A 43 -2.98 1.87 -20.36
C HIS A 43 -2.21 2.95 -21.11
N ARG A 44 -1.48 3.82 -20.41
CA ARG A 44 -0.78 4.95 -21.04
C ARG A 44 0.59 4.60 -21.63
N ARG A 45 1.35 3.68 -21.02
CA ARG A 45 2.72 3.33 -21.44
C ARG A 45 2.82 1.98 -22.14
N GLY A 46 1.78 1.15 -22.05
CA GLY A 46 1.70 -0.12 -22.79
C GLY A 46 1.49 0.08 -24.30
N PRO A 47 1.55 -0.98 -25.11
CA PRO A 47 1.77 -2.38 -24.71
C PRO A 47 3.23 -2.71 -24.36
N TRP A 48 3.44 -3.65 -23.44
CA TRP A 48 4.76 -4.08 -22.96
C TRP A 48 5.28 -5.27 -23.76
N ARG A 49 6.60 -5.28 -24.02
CA ARG A 49 7.26 -6.30 -24.84
C ARG A 49 7.37 -7.66 -24.13
N ASN A 50 7.60 -7.64 -22.82
CA ASN A 50 7.75 -8.81 -21.97
C ASN A 50 7.46 -8.44 -20.50
N PHE A 51 7.45 -9.45 -19.62
CA PHE A 51 7.20 -9.25 -18.20
C PHE A 51 8.33 -8.46 -17.52
N GLU A 52 9.59 -8.68 -17.90
CA GLU A 52 10.72 -7.99 -17.28
C GLU A 52 10.67 -6.47 -17.50
N ALA A 53 10.22 -6.01 -18.68
CA ALA A 53 10.03 -4.59 -18.94
C ALA A 53 8.90 -3.99 -18.08
N LEU A 54 7.80 -4.73 -17.89
CA LEU A 54 6.71 -4.31 -17.03
C LEU A 54 7.16 -4.24 -15.56
N GLU A 55 7.90 -5.24 -15.08
CA GLU A 55 8.45 -5.25 -13.72
C GLU A 55 9.36 -4.05 -13.46
N CYS A 56 10.27 -3.74 -14.40
CA CYS A 56 11.17 -2.60 -14.27
C CYS A 56 10.39 -1.28 -14.13
N VAL A 57 9.42 -1.03 -15.02
CA VAL A 57 8.60 0.19 -14.94
C VAL A 57 7.69 0.20 -13.72
N THR A 58 7.24 -0.98 -13.25
CA THR A 58 6.49 -1.07 -11.99
C THR A 58 7.33 -0.60 -10.82
N LEU A 59 8.59 -1.05 -10.73
CA LEU A 59 9.52 -0.63 -9.68
C LEU A 59 9.80 0.88 -9.75
N GLU A 60 10.03 1.42 -10.96
CA GLU A 60 10.21 2.85 -11.16
C GLU A 60 8.98 3.66 -10.75
N TRP A 61 7.77 3.16 -11.07
CA TRP A 61 6.52 3.81 -10.72
C TRP A 61 6.28 3.78 -9.21
N VAL A 62 6.56 2.67 -8.54
CA VAL A 62 6.44 2.53 -7.08
C VAL A 62 7.42 3.47 -6.36
N ASP A 63 8.67 3.54 -6.82
CA ASP A 63 9.65 4.48 -6.26
C ASP A 63 9.21 5.93 -6.45
N TRP A 64 8.76 6.29 -7.66
CA TRP A 64 8.24 7.63 -7.92
C TRP A 64 7.02 7.94 -7.05
N PHE A 65 6.06 7.04 -6.96
CA PHE A 65 4.83 7.23 -6.18
C PHE A 65 5.16 7.49 -4.69
N ASN A 66 6.03 6.67 -4.10
CA ASN A 66 6.32 6.76 -2.67
C ASN A 66 7.28 7.90 -2.29
N HIS A 67 8.23 8.23 -3.16
CA HIS A 67 9.35 9.11 -2.81
C HIS A 67 9.37 10.44 -3.58
N ARG A 68 8.54 10.60 -4.60
CA ARG A 68 8.56 11.79 -5.47
C ARG A 68 7.17 12.37 -5.76
N CYS A 69 6.10 11.59 -5.66
CA CYS A 69 4.73 12.05 -5.88
C CYS A 69 4.18 12.72 -4.62
N LEU A 70 3.88 14.02 -4.70
CA LEU A 70 3.23 14.75 -3.61
C LEU A 70 1.72 14.57 -3.71
N MET A 71 1.10 14.08 -2.63
CA MET A 71 -0.32 13.74 -2.65
C MET A 71 -1.14 14.74 -1.83
N GLU A 72 -2.06 15.44 -2.50
CA GLU A 72 -2.88 16.47 -1.86
C GLU A 72 -3.77 15.90 -0.74
N ALA A 73 -4.28 14.68 -0.92
CA ALA A 73 -5.16 14.00 0.04
C ALA A 73 -4.52 13.79 1.43
N ILE A 74 -3.18 13.76 1.51
CA ILE A 74 -2.42 13.58 2.77
C ILE A 74 -1.68 14.86 3.18
N GLY A 75 -2.05 16.01 2.63
CA GLY A 75 -1.45 17.30 3.00
C GLY A 75 -0.26 17.72 2.16
N LYS A 76 -0.16 17.26 0.90
CA LYS A 76 0.93 17.59 -0.04
C LYS A 76 2.31 17.14 0.43
N ILE A 77 2.36 15.99 1.09
CA ILE A 77 3.59 15.32 1.49
C ILE A 77 3.76 14.02 0.69
N LEU A 78 4.95 13.42 0.80
CA LEU A 78 5.25 12.14 0.17
C LEU A 78 4.56 10.99 0.92
N PRO A 79 4.02 9.97 0.23
CA PRO A 79 3.43 8.81 0.90
C PRO A 79 4.37 8.15 1.92
N ALA A 80 5.65 7.99 1.58
CA ALA A 80 6.66 7.44 2.51
C ALA A 80 6.92 8.35 3.73
N GLU A 81 6.69 9.65 3.63
CA GLU A 81 6.79 10.58 4.77
C GLU A 81 5.56 10.49 5.67
N ALA A 82 4.37 10.39 5.09
CA ALA A 82 3.14 10.15 5.85
C ALA A 82 3.22 8.83 6.63
N GLU A 83 3.68 7.75 5.98
CA GLU A 83 3.88 6.46 6.65
C GLU A 83 4.86 6.56 7.82
N ARG A 84 6.03 7.18 7.62
CA ARG A 84 7.01 7.41 8.70
C ARG A 84 6.42 8.19 9.87
N THR A 85 5.58 9.19 9.57
CA THR A 85 4.90 9.99 10.59
C THR A 85 3.91 9.13 11.38
N ILE A 86 3.07 8.35 10.70
CA ILE A 86 2.11 7.43 11.32
C ILE A 86 2.85 6.40 12.20
N LEU A 87 3.90 5.76 11.69
CA LEU A 87 4.68 4.77 12.42
C LEU A 87 5.37 5.38 13.65
N CYS A 88 5.92 6.58 13.53
CA CYS A 88 6.52 7.31 14.66
C CYS A 88 5.47 7.62 15.75
N HIS A 89 4.26 8.04 15.36
CA HIS A 89 3.17 8.32 16.31
C HIS A 89 2.62 7.04 16.95
N THR A 90 2.40 5.98 16.18
CA THR A 90 1.89 4.69 16.68
C THR A 90 2.90 3.98 17.57
N GLY A 91 4.20 4.06 17.25
CA GLY A 91 5.28 3.54 18.11
C GLY A 91 5.44 4.27 19.45
N ARG A 92 4.97 5.54 19.52
CA ARG A 92 4.94 6.33 20.75
C ARG A 92 3.70 6.02 21.61
N ALA A 93 2.58 5.64 20.98
CA ALA A 93 1.36 5.24 21.68
C ALA A 93 1.48 3.88 22.39
N SER A 94 2.32 2.97 21.88
CA SER A 94 2.57 1.64 22.48
C SER A 94 3.53 1.63 23.68
N HIS A 95 4.24 2.74 23.96
CA HIS A 95 5.15 2.88 25.11
C HIS A 95 4.53 3.60 26.32
N GLY A 96 3.23 3.90 26.29
CA GLY A 96 2.55 4.75 27.28
C GLY A 96 1.68 4.04 28.32
N ARG A 97 1.88 2.76 28.64
CA ARG A 97 1.12 2.09 29.72
C ARG A 97 1.85 0.90 30.35
N ILE A 98 2.77 1.17 31.27
CA ILE A 98 3.01 0.33 32.46
C ILE A 98 3.37 1.28 33.63
N THR A 99 2.35 1.67 34.39
CA THR A 99 2.44 1.99 35.83
C THR A 99 1.21 1.40 36.49
#